data_AF-A0A537G6L9-F1
#
_entry.id   AF-A0A537G6L9-F1
#
_cell.length_a   1.000
_cell.length_b   1.000
_cell.length_c   1.000
_cell.angle_alpha   90.00
_cell.angle_beta   90.00
_cell.angle_gamma   90.00
#
_symmetry.space_group_name_H-M   'P 1'
#
loop_
_entity.id
_entity.type
_entity.pdbx_description
1 polymer ?
#
loop_
_entity_poly.entity_id
_entity_poly.type
_entity_poly.pdbx_seq_one_letter_code
_entity_poly.pdbx_strand_id
1 'polypeptide(L)'
;MSSFKPGKIERVAGPVIVAGDMLGAQMYEVVRVGDQGLIGEIIKIEQDHATVQVYEETAGIRPGEKVERSGKPLSVELGPGITGQIYDGIQRPLTILFEKTGPFVRRGLTLPPIDKGKKWHFVPTIKKQATVTPGDIIGHVKETSLITQQIMIPPNLSGKITSIVDDGDYTVGEPVGELDSPNGSVPLFMLNTWAVRTARGFKRKLPSNTPLLTGQRIIDFFFPIAKGGTATIPGAFGTGKCVDPDTPVLLADGRLRRIRELVGNDNSRVVEENANETIYQYKDPLRLVSLSNPEFNEAEAPVGFKGHSAELVHISTRSGRML
;
A
#
# COMPACT_ATOMS: atom_id res chain seq x y z
N MET A 1 9.04 -24.16 7.46
CA MET A 1 8.99 -24.58 8.88
C MET A 1 10.26 -24.10 9.53
N SER A 2 10.18 -23.38 10.65
CA SER A 2 11.41 -22.85 11.28
C SER A 2 12.14 -23.96 12.03
N SER A 3 13.46 -23.88 12.03
CA SER A 3 14.35 -24.81 12.73
C SER A 3 14.45 -24.55 14.23
N PHE A 4 13.64 -23.61 14.77
CA PHE A 4 13.69 -23.20 16.16
C PHE A 4 12.74 -24.05 17.00
N LYS A 5 13.17 -24.39 18.22
CA LYS A 5 12.27 -24.97 19.22
C LYS A 5 11.14 -23.97 19.49
N PRO A 6 9.86 -24.38 19.43
CA PRO A 6 8.75 -23.47 19.69
C PRO A 6 8.73 -23.07 21.17
N GLY A 7 8.45 -21.79 21.43
CA GLY A 7 8.18 -21.29 22.76
C GLY A 7 6.76 -21.65 23.21
N LYS A 8 6.40 -21.23 24.43
CA LYS A 8 5.07 -21.50 25.01
C LYS A 8 4.46 -20.24 25.59
N ILE A 9 3.17 -20.05 25.35
CA ILE A 9 2.41 -18.94 25.93
C ILE A 9 2.32 -19.15 27.45
N GLU A 10 2.72 -18.15 28.21
CA GLU A 10 2.61 -18.16 29.68
C GLU A 10 1.49 -17.24 30.16
N ARG A 11 1.28 -16.12 29.45
CA ARG A 11 0.29 -15.12 29.82
C ARG A 11 -0.36 -14.51 28.58
N VAL A 12 -1.66 -14.24 28.68
CA VAL A 12 -2.46 -13.53 27.66
C VAL A 12 -3.10 -12.31 28.32
N ALA A 13 -2.89 -11.12 27.76
CA ALA A 13 -3.41 -9.85 28.26
C ALA A 13 -3.92 -9.00 27.08
N GLY A 14 -5.19 -9.19 26.72
CA GLY A 14 -5.76 -8.55 25.52
C GLY A 14 -4.98 -8.98 24.27
N PRO A 15 -4.51 -8.04 23.43
CA PRO A 15 -3.79 -8.38 22.20
C PRO A 15 -2.30 -8.69 22.44
N VAL A 16 -1.82 -8.62 23.69
CA VAL A 16 -0.43 -8.88 24.06
C VAL A 16 -0.33 -10.23 24.77
N ILE A 17 0.63 -11.05 24.36
CA ILE A 17 0.95 -12.33 25.01
C ILE A 17 2.41 -12.35 25.46
N VAL A 18 2.70 -13.09 26.52
CA VAL A 18 4.07 -13.38 26.98
C VAL A 18 4.33 -14.84 26.72
N ALA A 19 5.44 -15.13 26.04
CA ALA A 19 5.89 -16.48 25.73
C ALA A 19 7.25 -16.75 26.38
N GLY A 20 7.34 -17.85 27.12
CA GLY A 20 8.60 -18.41 27.62
C GLY A 20 9.23 -19.37 26.61
N ASP A 21 10.41 -19.89 26.93
CA ASP A 21 11.21 -20.74 26.04
C ASP A 21 11.58 -20.06 24.70
N MET A 22 11.71 -18.73 24.70
CA MET A 22 11.93 -17.91 23.48
C MET A 22 13.41 -17.54 23.26
N LEU A 23 14.34 -18.33 23.79
CA LEU A 23 15.77 -18.03 23.67
C LEU A 23 16.20 -17.91 22.19
N GLY A 24 16.99 -16.87 21.91
CA GLY A 24 17.43 -16.51 20.56
C GLY A 24 16.40 -15.74 19.73
N ALA A 25 15.23 -15.41 20.28
CA ALA A 25 14.26 -14.49 19.68
C ALA A 25 14.89 -13.14 19.32
N GLN A 26 14.40 -12.53 18.26
CA GLN A 26 14.84 -11.21 17.83
C GLN A 26 13.72 -10.19 17.99
N MET A 27 14.09 -8.94 18.33
CA MET A 27 13.14 -7.83 18.35
C MET A 27 12.55 -7.63 16.94
N TYR A 28 11.24 -7.39 16.88
CA TYR A 28 10.45 -7.26 15.64
C TYR A 28 10.35 -8.53 14.79
N GLU A 29 10.76 -9.68 15.33
CA GLU A 29 10.59 -10.97 14.67
C GLU A 29 9.09 -11.34 14.63
N VAL A 30 8.63 -11.82 13.47
CA VAL A 30 7.27 -12.36 13.34
C VAL A 30 7.21 -13.76 13.94
N VAL A 31 6.12 -14.04 14.64
CA VAL A 31 5.83 -15.34 15.24
C VAL A 31 4.43 -15.82 14.85
N ARG A 32 4.22 -17.13 14.94
CA ARG A 32 2.90 -17.77 14.86
C ARG A 32 2.47 -18.19 16.25
N VAL A 33 1.37 -17.60 16.73
CA VAL A 33 0.89 -17.73 18.10
C VAL A 33 -0.31 -18.67 18.14
N GLY A 34 -0.25 -19.62 19.07
CA GLY A 34 -1.33 -20.57 19.31
C GLY A 34 -1.43 -21.68 18.27
N ASP A 35 -2.37 -22.59 18.49
CA ASP A 35 -2.63 -23.70 17.56
C ASP A 35 -3.24 -23.21 16.24
N GLN A 36 -3.89 -22.05 16.27
CA GLN A 36 -4.44 -21.39 15.08
C GLN A 36 -3.38 -20.67 14.24
N GLY A 37 -2.15 -20.53 14.73
CA GLY A 37 -1.05 -19.91 13.97
C GLY A 37 -1.27 -18.42 13.68
N LEU A 38 -1.81 -17.68 14.64
CA LEU A 38 -2.09 -16.25 14.53
C LEU A 38 -0.80 -15.47 14.35
N ILE A 39 -0.83 -14.44 13.52
CA ILE A 39 0.37 -13.63 13.27
C ILE A 39 0.59 -12.66 14.43
N GLY A 40 1.81 -12.66 14.98
CA GLY A 40 2.25 -11.67 15.96
C GLY A 40 3.68 -11.19 15.71
N GLU A 41 4.07 -10.13 16.39
CA GLU A 41 5.41 -9.52 16.33
C GLU A 41 5.98 -9.39 17.75
N ILE A 42 7.24 -9.78 17.93
CA ILE A 42 7.95 -9.61 19.20
C ILE A 42 8.27 -8.13 19.43
N ILE A 43 7.77 -7.56 20.53
CA ILE A 43 7.92 -6.14 20.88
C ILE A 43 8.81 -5.90 22.10
N LYS A 44 9.13 -6.96 22.86
CA LYS A 44 10.04 -6.90 24.02
C LYS A 44 10.66 -8.27 24.25
N ILE A 45 11.91 -8.31 24.67
CA ILE A 45 12.62 -9.53 25.06
C ILE A 45 13.26 -9.30 26.43
N GLU A 46 13.00 -10.22 27.35
CA GLU A 46 13.59 -10.23 28.69
C GLU A 46 14.07 -11.66 28.98
N GLN A 47 15.39 -11.86 28.95
CA GLN A 47 16.01 -13.18 29.11
C GLN A 47 15.47 -14.20 28.09
N ASP A 48 14.79 -15.25 28.54
CA ASP A 48 14.15 -16.28 27.72
C ASP A 48 12.65 -16.05 27.49
N HIS A 49 12.12 -14.90 27.93
CA HIS A 49 10.75 -14.49 27.69
C HIS A 49 10.67 -13.46 26.55
N ALA A 50 9.66 -13.60 25.70
CA ALA A 50 9.31 -12.62 24.68
C ALA A 50 7.88 -12.12 24.87
N THR A 51 7.70 -10.80 24.85
CA THR A 51 6.37 -10.17 24.75
C THR A 51 6.03 -10.00 23.28
N VAL A 52 4.88 -10.52 22.87
CA VAL A 52 4.42 -10.55 21.50
C VAL A 52 3.10 -9.78 21.39
N GLN A 53 3.05 -8.85 20.44
CA GLN A 53 1.81 -8.21 20.00
C GLN A 53 1.18 -9.08 18.92
N VAL A 54 -0.02 -9.60 19.15
CA VAL A 54 -0.79 -10.35 18.16
C VAL A 54 -1.57 -9.35 17.29
N TYR A 55 -1.57 -9.57 15.96
CA TYR A 55 -2.25 -8.70 14.99
C TYR A 55 -3.68 -9.17 14.66
N GLU A 56 -4.09 -10.28 15.25
CA GLU A 56 -5.43 -10.86 15.15
C GLU A 56 -6.07 -10.94 16.55
N GLU A 57 -7.38 -11.19 16.60
CA GLU A 57 -8.13 -11.34 17.86
C GLU A 57 -7.65 -12.56 18.67
N THR A 58 -7.25 -12.32 19.92
CA THR A 58 -6.65 -13.31 20.82
C THR A 58 -7.66 -14.14 21.60
N ALA A 59 -8.96 -13.88 21.45
CA ALA A 59 -10.03 -14.62 22.11
C ALA A 59 -9.91 -16.14 21.91
N GLY A 60 -9.69 -16.88 23.00
CA GLY A 60 -9.60 -18.34 22.98
C GLY A 60 -8.19 -18.91 22.91
N ILE A 61 -7.16 -18.07 22.74
CA ILE A 61 -5.76 -18.44 23.01
C ILE A 61 -5.58 -18.67 24.51
N ARG A 62 -4.78 -19.68 24.89
CA ARG A 62 -4.57 -20.07 26.28
C ARG A 62 -3.07 -20.22 26.60
N PRO A 63 -2.67 -20.03 27.88
CA PRO A 63 -1.36 -20.48 28.33
C PRO A 63 -1.12 -21.96 28.02
N GLY A 64 0.11 -22.29 27.65
CA GLY A 64 0.55 -23.62 27.23
C GLY A 64 0.58 -23.84 25.71
N GLU A 65 -0.14 -23.04 24.92
CA GLU A 65 -0.08 -23.14 23.45
C GLU A 65 1.28 -22.68 22.90
N LYS A 66 1.60 -23.12 21.67
CA LYS A 66 2.91 -22.89 21.05
C LYS A 66 3.08 -21.48 20.49
N VAL A 67 4.33 -21.00 20.48
CA VAL A 67 4.75 -19.80 19.75
C VAL A 67 5.90 -20.16 18.81
N GLU A 68 5.62 -20.18 17.52
CA GLU A 68 6.60 -20.55 16.50
C GLU A 68 7.29 -19.32 15.92
N ARG A 69 8.61 -19.33 16.01
CA ARG A 69 9.49 -18.25 15.56
C ARG A 69 9.72 -18.31 14.06
N SER A 70 9.63 -17.20 13.34
CA SER A 70 9.91 -17.18 11.90
C SER A 70 11.37 -16.88 11.54
N GLY A 71 12.14 -16.31 12.48
CA GLY A 71 13.49 -15.81 12.27
C GLY A 71 13.58 -14.60 11.33
N LYS A 72 12.43 -13.99 10.97
CA LYS A 72 12.36 -12.88 10.02
C LYS A 72 11.46 -11.76 10.56
N PRO A 73 11.76 -10.50 10.24
CA PRO A 73 10.86 -9.40 10.55
C PRO A 73 9.61 -9.44 9.66
N LEU A 74 8.59 -8.66 10.03
CA LEU A 74 7.41 -8.49 9.19
C LEU A 74 7.83 -7.98 7.82
N SER A 75 7.53 -8.77 6.81
CA SER A 75 7.98 -8.55 5.44
C SER A 75 6.81 -8.70 4.49
N VAL A 76 6.84 -7.91 3.43
CA VAL A 76 5.88 -7.95 2.33
C VAL A 76 6.51 -8.55 1.09
N GLU A 77 5.70 -9.23 0.30
CA GLU A 77 6.04 -9.70 -1.03
C GLU A 77 5.83 -8.57 -2.05
N LEU A 78 6.80 -8.37 -2.93
CA LEU A 78 6.85 -7.31 -3.94
C LEU A 78 7.15 -7.94 -5.31
N GLY A 79 6.25 -7.76 -6.27
CA GLY A 79 6.40 -8.28 -7.62
C GLY A 79 5.11 -8.13 -8.45
N PRO A 80 5.06 -8.75 -9.64
CA PRO A 80 3.88 -8.73 -10.49
C PRO A 80 2.68 -9.41 -9.82
N GLY A 81 1.51 -8.77 -9.88
CA GLY A 81 0.26 -9.23 -9.27
C GLY A 81 -0.18 -8.44 -8.03
N ILE A 82 0.48 -7.32 -7.72
CA ILE A 82 0.06 -6.42 -6.64
C ILE A 82 -0.95 -5.38 -7.15
N THR A 83 -0.79 -4.91 -8.38
CA THR A 83 -1.63 -3.84 -8.91
C THR A 83 -3.07 -4.31 -9.05
N GLY A 84 -4.00 -3.55 -8.49
CA GLY A 84 -5.44 -3.86 -8.51
C GLY A 84 -5.90 -4.80 -7.38
N GLN A 85 -4.98 -5.32 -6.57
CA GLN A 85 -5.33 -6.11 -5.40
C GLN A 85 -5.65 -5.23 -4.19
N ILE A 86 -6.58 -5.71 -3.35
CA ILE A 86 -6.91 -5.10 -2.05
C ILE A 86 -6.34 -6.00 -0.96
N TYR A 87 -5.55 -5.43 -0.06
CA TYR A 87 -4.89 -6.15 1.03
C TYR A 87 -5.36 -5.66 2.40
N ASP A 88 -5.24 -6.51 3.41
CA ASP A 88 -5.29 -6.08 4.80
C ASP A 88 -3.92 -5.59 5.31
N GLY A 89 -3.84 -5.23 6.60
CA GLY A 89 -2.62 -4.68 7.22
C GLY A 89 -1.40 -5.62 7.25
N ILE A 90 -1.57 -6.91 6.95
CA ILE A 90 -0.49 -7.91 6.90
C ILE A 90 -0.35 -8.53 5.50
N GLN A 91 -0.86 -7.85 4.48
CA GLN A 91 -0.75 -8.21 3.07
C GLN A 91 -1.51 -9.49 2.66
N ARG A 92 -2.62 -9.83 3.30
CA ARG A 92 -3.53 -10.88 2.82
C ARG A 92 -4.51 -10.32 1.78
N PRO A 93 -4.71 -10.97 0.62
CA PRO A 93 -5.58 -10.46 -0.44
C PRO A 93 -7.06 -10.63 -0.04
N LEU A 94 -7.75 -9.51 0.20
CA LEU A 94 -9.13 -9.50 0.71
C LEU A 94 -10.14 -10.13 -0.23
N THR A 95 -9.99 -9.95 -1.55
CA THR A 95 -10.90 -10.53 -2.54
C THR A 95 -10.86 -12.07 -2.48
N ILE A 96 -9.67 -12.65 -2.40
CA ILE A 96 -9.48 -14.11 -2.34
C ILE A 96 -9.90 -14.64 -0.95
N LEU A 97 -9.66 -13.87 0.11
CA LEU A 97 -10.17 -14.20 1.45
C LEU A 97 -11.70 -14.26 1.46
N PHE A 98 -12.37 -13.28 0.85
CA PHE A 98 -13.82 -13.22 0.76
C PHE A 98 -14.39 -14.42 0.02
N GLU A 99 -13.81 -14.81 -1.11
CA GLU A 99 -14.21 -16.01 -1.87
C GLU A 99 -14.12 -17.29 -1.04
N LYS A 100 -13.11 -17.40 -0.15
CA LYS A 100 -12.87 -18.61 0.66
C LYS A 100 -13.65 -18.63 1.98
N THR A 101 -13.91 -17.47 2.58
CA THR A 101 -14.42 -17.37 3.96
C THR A 101 -15.74 -16.62 4.11
N GLY A 102 -16.21 -15.99 3.03
CA GLY A 102 -17.40 -15.16 3.02
C GLY A 102 -17.14 -13.75 3.59
N PRO A 103 -18.17 -13.09 4.16
CA PRO A 103 -18.09 -11.69 4.58
C PRO A 103 -17.24 -11.45 5.84
N PHE A 104 -16.79 -12.51 6.53
CA PHE A 104 -16.02 -12.40 7.76
C PHE A 104 -14.62 -13.00 7.60
N VAL A 105 -13.60 -12.26 8.01
CA VAL A 105 -12.21 -12.73 8.00
C VAL A 105 -12.03 -13.75 9.13
N ARG A 106 -11.77 -15.01 8.75
CA ARG A 106 -11.44 -16.07 9.72
C ARG A 106 -10.00 -15.95 10.19
N ARG A 107 -9.80 -16.18 11.49
CA ARG A 107 -8.49 -16.09 12.16
C ARG A 107 -7.55 -17.22 11.73
N GLY A 108 -6.25 -16.93 11.70
CA GLY A 108 -5.21 -17.92 11.42
C GLY A 108 -5.12 -18.36 9.96
N LEU A 109 -5.98 -17.79 9.08
CA LEU A 109 -5.91 -18.07 7.66
C LEU A 109 -4.72 -17.34 7.04
N THR A 110 -3.83 -18.13 6.44
CA THR A 110 -2.67 -17.62 5.70
C THR A 110 -2.88 -17.91 4.22
N LEU A 111 -2.90 -16.86 3.40
CA LEU A 111 -2.93 -16.96 1.94
C LEU A 111 -1.69 -16.27 1.38
N PRO A 112 -1.14 -16.75 0.25
CA PRO A 112 -0.05 -16.05 -0.41
C PRO A 112 -0.52 -14.65 -0.86
N PRO A 113 0.25 -13.59 -0.58
CA PRO A 113 -0.08 -12.23 -1.01
C PRO A 113 -0.26 -12.12 -2.52
N ILE A 114 0.68 -12.72 -3.26
CA ILE A 114 0.68 -12.76 -4.72
C ILE A 114 0.40 -14.20 -5.19
N ASP A 115 -0.46 -14.33 -6.19
CA ASP A 115 -0.76 -15.62 -6.82
C ASP A 115 0.50 -16.24 -7.45
N LYS A 116 0.94 -17.37 -6.90
CA LYS A 116 2.13 -18.10 -7.36
C LYS A 116 1.86 -18.96 -8.60
N GLY A 117 0.60 -19.24 -8.92
CA GLY A 117 0.22 -20.02 -10.10
C GLY A 117 0.07 -19.18 -11.37
N LYS A 118 -0.12 -17.86 -11.22
CA LYS A 118 -0.27 -16.96 -12.36
C LYS A 118 1.05 -16.78 -13.11
N LYS A 119 0.99 -16.98 -14.42
CA LYS A 119 2.09 -16.70 -15.34
C LYS A 119 2.07 -15.25 -15.82
N TRP A 120 3.26 -14.71 -15.98
CA TRP A 120 3.53 -13.36 -16.45
C TRP A 120 4.54 -13.40 -17.57
N HIS A 121 4.27 -12.61 -18.62
CA HIS A 121 5.18 -12.47 -19.73
C HIS A 121 6.36 -11.58 -19.33
N PHE A 122 7.53 -12.19 -19.16
CA PHE A 122 8.76 -11.53 -18.74
C PHE A 122 9.69 -11.29 -19.93
N VAL A 123 10.07 -10.03 -20.11
CA VAL A 123 10.99 -9.62 -21.17
C VAL A 123 12.33 -9.22 -20.54
N PRO A 124 13.41 -10.02 -20.73
CA PRO A 124 14.72 -9.69 -20.18
C PRO A 124 15.34 -8.47 -20.88
N THR A 125 15.95 -7.57 -20.11
CA THR A 125 16.62 -6.36 -20.64
C THR A 125 18.14 -6.44 -20.56
N ILE A 126 18.67 -7.41 -19.80
CA ILE A 126 20.10 -7.57 -19.57
C ILE A 126 20.64 -8.85 -20.24
N LYS A 127 21.92 -8.83 -20.61
CA LYS A 127 22.60 -9.97 -21.23
C LYS A 127 23.38 -10.78 -20.20
N LYS A 128 23.65 -12.05 -20.53
CA LYS A 128 24.59 -12.90 -19.79
C LYS A 128 25.93 -12.18 -19.62
N GLN A 129 26.59 -12.43 -18.49
CA GLN A 129 27.86 -11.83 -18.09
C GLN A 129 27.85 -10.34 -17.73
N ALA A 130 26.69 -9.68 -17.69
CA ALA A 130 26.62 -8.30 -17.20
C ALA A 130 26.87 -8.22 -15.70
N THR A 131 27.65 -7.24 -15.26
CA THR A 131 27.82 -6.90 -13.85
C THR A 131 26.65 -6.02 -13.41
N VAL A 132 26.01 -6.38 -12.31
CA VAL A 132 24.83 -5.68 -11.78
C VAL A 132 25.01 -5.33 -10.31
N THR A 133 24.32 -4.27 -9.93
CA THR A 133 24.27 -3.72 -8.58
C THR A 133 22.82 -3.67 -8.09
N PRO A 134 22.61 -3.50 -6.76
CA PRO A 134 21.28 -3.36 -6.19
C PRO A 134 20.41 -2.33 -6.90
N GLY A 135 19.19 -2.73 -7.26
CA GLY A 135 18.22 -1.87 -7.95
C GLY A 135 18.40 -1.78 -9.47
N ASP A 136 19.42 -2.40 -10.05
CA ASP A 136 19.53 -2.49 -11.52
C ASP A 136 18.41 -3.37 -12.09
N ILE A 137 17.93 -3.02 -13.28
CA ILE A 137 16.79 -3.67 -13.94
C ILE A 137 17.29 -4.86 -14.76
N ILE A 138 16.73 -6.05 -14.52
CA ILE A 138 17.05 -7.27 -15.26
C ILE A 138 16.03 -7.60 -16.35
N GLY A 139 14.82 -7.06 -16.24
CA GLY A 139 13.76 -7.21 -17.21
C GLY A 139 12.49 -6.52 -16.75
N HIS A 140 11.41 -6.73 -17.48
CA HIS A 140 10.12 -6.12 -17.17
C HIS A 140 8.95 -7.04 -17.47
N VAL A 141 7.84 -6.77 -16.80
CA VAL A 141 6.56 -7.45 -16.97
C VAL A 141 5.48 -6.41 -17.18
N LYS A 142 4.67 -6.57 -18.24
CA LYS A 142 3.48 -5.75 -18.43
C LYS A 142 2.35 -6.30 -17.54
N GLU A 143 2.17 -5.69 -16.36
CA GLU A 143 1.21 -6.17 -15.36
C GLU A 143 -0.23 -5.81 -15.72
N THR A 144 -0.43 -4.60 -16.25
CA THR A 144 -1.73 -4.13 -16.76
C THR A 144 -1.57 -3.48 -18.14
N SER A 145 -2.68 -3.07 -18.76
CA SER A 145 -2.62 -2.32 -20.03
C SER A 145 -1.81 -1.03 -19.93
N LEU A 146 -1.74 -0.42 -18.73
CA LEU A 146 -1.09 0.86 -18.46
C LEU A 146 0.23 0.75 -17.69
N ILE A 147 0.40 -0.31 -16.88
CA ILE A 147 1.51 -0.42 -15.93
C ILE A 147 2.46 -1.54 -16.36
N THR A 148 3.72 -1.16 -16.59
CA THR A 148 4.85 -2.08 -16.78
C THR A 148 5.71 -2.07 -15.53
N GLN A 149 5.80 -3.22 -14.86
CA GLN A 149 6.67 -3.39 -13.70
C GLN A 149 8.10 -3.69 -14.15
N GLN A 150 9.06 -3.01 -13.51
CA GLN A 150 10.48 -3.27 -13.68
C GLN A 150 10.93 -4.31 -12.64
N ILE A 151 11.52 -5.40 -13.13
CA ILE A 151 12.10 -6.44 -12.27
C ILE A 151 13.55 -6.05 -11.98
N MET A 152 13.87 -5.90 -10.71
CA MET A 152 15.13 -5.33 -10.24
C MET A 152 15.93 -6.31 -9.38
N ILE A 153 17.25 -6.13 -9.38
CA ILE A 153 18.16 -6.82 -8.46
C ILE A 153 17.84 -6.44 -7.00
N PRO A 154 17.73 -7.43 -6.09
CA PRO A 154 17.51 -7.21 -4.66
C PRO A 154 18.59 -6.31 -4.01
N PRO A 155 18.28 -5.62 -2.89
CA PRO A 155 19.14 -4.61 -2.26
C PRO A 155 20.51 -5.13 -1.83
N ASN A 156 20.58 -6.41 -1.47
CA ASN A 156 21.74 -7.03 -0.83
C ASN A 156 22.53 -7.92 -1.80
N LEU A 157 22.18 -7.88 -3.09
CA LEU A 157 22.78 -8.70 -4.13
C LEU A 157 23.51 -7.82 -5.12
N SER A 158 24.77 -8.17 -5.36
CA SER A 158 25.60 -7.64 -6.44
C SER A 158 26.45 -8.78 -6.98
N GLY A 159 26.85 -8.66 -8.23
CA GLY A 159 27.58 -9.74 -8.89
C GLY A 159 27.45 -9.72 -10.39
N LYS A 160 27.73 -10.88 -11.00
CA LYS A 160 27.68 -11.08 -12.45
C LYS A 160 26.55 -12.02 -12.82
N ILE A 161 25.73 -11.65 -13.80
CA ILE A 161 24.65 -12.52 -14.29
C ILE A 161 25.26 -13.74 -14.99
N THR A 162 25.01 -14.94 -14.47
CA THR A 162 25.47 -16.20 -15.07
C THR A 162 24.48 -16.69 -16.12
N SER A 163 23.20 -16.65 -15.79
CA SER A 163 22.10 -16.98 -16.71
C SER A 163 20.92 -16.04 -16.52
N ILE A 164 20.19 -15.85 -17.61
CA ILE A 164 18.89 -15.18 -17.63
C ILE A 164 18.02 -15.98 -18.59
N VAL A 165 16.74 -16.13 -18.24
CA VAL A 165 15.77 -16.83 -19.09
C VAL A 165 15.47 -16.02 -20.35
N ASP A 166 15.02 -16.69 -21.40
CA ASP A 166 14.56 -16.03 -22.62
C ASP A 166 13.18 -15.37 -22.39
N ASP A 167 12.79 -14.52 -23.34
CA ASP A 167 11.44 -13.93 -23.38
C ASP A 167 10.36 -15.02 -23.34
N GLY A 168 9.43 -14.93 -22.40
CA GLY A 168 8.39 -15.95 -22.22
C GLY A 168 7.53 -15.79 -20.97
N ASP A 169 6.68 -16.80 -20.73
CA ASP A 169 5.71 -16.80 -19.63
C ASP A 169 6.21 -17.59 -18.42
N TYR A 170 6.44 -16.89 -17.32
CA TYR A 170 6.96 -17.46 -16.08
C TYR A 170 6.07 -17.07 -14.89
N THR A 171 6.05 -17.90 -13.87
CA THR A 171 5.43 -17.60 -12.59
C THR A 171 6.38 -16.79 -11.71
N VAL A 172 5.83 -16.08 -10.72
CA VAL A 172 6.64 -15.32 -9.75
C VAL A 172 7.51 -16.21 -8.84
N GLY A 173 7.25 -17.52 -8.81
CA GLY A 173 8.02 -18.51 -8.06
C GLY A 173 9.11 -19.21 -8.88
N GLU A 174 9.14 -19.04 -10.20
CA GLU A 174 10.18 -19.59 -11.07
C GLU A 174 11.39 -18.65 -11.13
N PRO A 175 12.62 -19.18 -11.09
CA PRO A 175 13.81 -18.36 -11.24
C PRO A 175 13.91 -17.82 -12.67
N VAL A 176 14.07 -16.51 -12.82
CA VAL A 176 14.24 -15.81 -14.11
C VAL A 176 15.71 -15.55 -14.44
N GLY A 177 16.62 -15.86 -13.52
CA GLY A 177 18.06 -15.78 -13.76
C GLY A 177 18.86 -16.29 -12.58
N GLU A 178 20.18 -16.23 -12.72
CA GLU A 178 21.13 -16.54 -11.67
C GLU A 178 22.22 -15.46 -11.61
N LEU A 179 22.65 -15.17 -10.40
CA LEU A 179 23.67 -14.17 -10.09
C LEU A 179 24.83 -14.84 -9.37
N ASP A 180 26.03 -14.73 -9.92
CA ASP A 180 27.26 -15.07 -9.21
C ASP A 180 27.65 -13.92 -8.29
N SER A 181 27.40 -14.10 -6.99
CA SER A 181 27.67 -13.14 -5.94
C SER A 181 28.92 -13.57 -5.14
N PRO A 182 29.60 -12.68 -4.39
CA PRO A 182 30.77 -13.07 -3.59
C PRO A 182 30.51 -14.22 -2.59
N ASN A 183 29.25 -14.44 -2.21
CA ASN A 183 28.83 -15.50 -1.29
C ASN A 183 28.34 -16.78 -2.00
N GLY A 184 28.47 -16.86 -3.33
CA GLY A 184 28.02 -17.97 -4.16
C GLY A 184 26.93 -17.60 -5.16
N SER A 185 26.51 -18.59 -5.97
CA SER A 185 25.43 -18.42 -6.94
C SER A 185 24.07 -18.30 -6.25
N VAL A 186 23.29 -17.29 -6.64
CA VAL A 186 21.97 -16.98 -6.08
C VAL A 186 20.93 -16.90 -7.21
N PRO A 187 19.81 -17.64 -7.14
CA PRO A 187 18.72 -17.51 -8.10
C PRO A 187 17.99 -16.17 -7.95
N LEU A 188 17.62 -15.58 -9.09
CA LEU A 188 16.85 -14.34 -9.19
C LEU A 188 15.40 -14.65 -9.55
N PHE A 189 14.46 -13.97 -8.89
CA PHE A 189 13.02 -14.13 -9.09
C PHE A 189 12.38 -12.79 -9.45
N MET A 190 11.19 -12.84 -10.06
CA MET A 190 10.36 -11.64 -10.23
C MET A 190 9.80 -11.13 -8.88
N LEU A 191 9.72 -12.03 -7.90
CA LEU A 191 9.25 -11.78 -6.55
C LEU A 191 10.40 -11.46 -5.61
N ASN A 192 10.24 -10.41 -4.82
CA ASN A 192 11.16 -10.05 -3.74
C ASN A 192 10.40 -9.89 -2.42
N THR A 193 11.04 -10.27 -1.31
CA THR A 193 10.51 -9.97 0.03
C THR A 193 11.23 -8.78 0.64
N TRP A 194 10.49 -7.87 1.27
CA TRP A 194 11.05 -6.66 1.87
C TRP A 194 10.50 -6.41 3.27
N ALA A 195 11.36 -6.15 4.25
CA ALA A 195 10.97 -5.84 5.62
C ALA A 195 10.28 -4.46 5.70
N VAL A 196 9.06 -4.40 6.24
CA VAL A 196 8.23 -3.17 6.21
C VAL A 196 8.82 -2.02 7.02
N ARG A 197 9.63 -2.33 8.04
CA ARG A 197 10.31 -1.36 8.91
C ARG A 197 11.64 -0.87 8.35
N THR A 198 12.11 -1.44 7.25
CA THR A 198 13.36 -1.04 6.60
C THR A 198 13.03 -0.15 5.41
N ALA A 199 13.49 1.10 5.41
CA ALA A 199 13.30 1.97 4.25
C ALA A 199 14.06 1.41 3.02
N ARG A 200 13.47 1.52 1.83
CA ARG A 200 14.15 1.11 0.60
C ARG A 200 15.36 2.00 0.32
N GLY A 201 16.45 1.39 -0.12
CA GLY A 201 17.66 2.11 -0.50
C GLY A 201 17.44 2.99 -1.74
N PHE A 202 18.17 4.11 -1.81
CA PHE A 202 18.18 5.03 -2.94
C PHE A 202 19.61 5.55 -3.17
N LYS A 203 19.95 5.94 -4.41
CA LYS A 203 21.31 6.42 -4.75
C LYS A 203 21.62 7.79 -4.16
N ARG A 204 20.68 8.74 -4.26
CA ARG A 204 20.77 10.08 -3.65
C ARG A 204 19.40 10.69 -3.45
N LYS A 205 19.25 11.55 -2.45
CA LYS A 205 18.05 12.35 -2.23
C LYS A 205 18.14 13.62 -3.08
N LEU A 206 17.13 13.88 -3.90
CA LEU A 206 17.03 15.09 -4.71
C LEU A 206 16.09 16.10 -4.04
N PRO A 207 16.31 17.41 -4.22
CA PRO A 207 15.34 18.42 -3.81
C PRO A 207 14.04 18.28 -4.62
N SER A 208 12.89 18.41 -3.94
CA SER A 208 11.56 18.39 -4.59
C SER A 208 11.26 19.75 -5.21
N ASN A 209 11.60 19.91 -6.49
CA ASN A 209 11.42 21.15 -7.27
C ASN A 209 10.24 21.11 -8.24
N THR A 210 9.55 19.98 -8.37
CA THR A 210 8.41 19.82 -9.27
C THR A 210 7.10 19.92 -8.47
N PRO A 211 6.17 20.82 -8.80
CA PRO A 211 4.87 20.89 -8.11
C PRO A 211 4.01 19.65 -8.38
N LEU A 212 3.26 19.22 -7.36
CA LEU A 212 2.18 18.24 -7.45
C LEU A 212 0.88 19.00 -7.73
N LEU A 213 0.40 18.95 -8.97
CA LEU A 213 -0.87 19.55 -9.34
C LEU A 213 -2.00 18.73 -8.75
N THR A 214 -2.71 19.28 -7.77
CA THR A 214 -3.88 18.62 -7.16
C THR A 214 -5.14 18.85 -7.99
N GLY A 215 -5.17 19.90 -8.81
CA GLY A 215 -6.34 20.36 -9.55
C GLY A 215 -7.26 21.24 -8.71
N GLN A 216 -6.97 21.43 -7.41
CA GLN A 216 -7.72 22.30 -6.52
C GLN A 216 -7.00 23.63 -6.38
N ARG A 217 -7.62 24.72 -6.85
CA ARG A 217 -7.03 26.07 -6.85
C ARG A 217 -6.54 26.52 -5.48
N ILE A 218 -7.32 26.26 -4.43
CA ILE A 218 -6.95 26.67 -3.06
C ILE A 218 -5.66 25.99 -2.60
N ILE A 219 -5.44 24.73 -2.96
CA ILE A 219 -4.23 23.98 -2.63
C ILE A 219 -3.09 24.43 -3.56
N ASP A 220 -3.31 24.41 -4.87
CA ASP A 220 -2.26 24.68 -5.85
C ASP A 220 -1.74 26.14 -5.78
N PHE A 221 -2.56 27.10 -5.36
CA PHE A 221 -2.18 28.52 -5.25
C PHE A 221 -1.71 28.91 -3.85
N PHE A 222 -2.49 28.65 -2.80
CA PHE A 222 -2.14 29.12 -1.45
C PHE A 222 -1.24 28.16 -0.68
N PHE A 223 -1.30 26.85 -0.97
CA PHE A 223 -0.59 25.80 -0.24
C PHE A 223 0.09 24.79 -1.18
N PRO A 224 0.92 25.24 -2.14
CA PRO A 224 1.48 24.36 -3.16
C PRO A 224 2.30 23.23 -2.54
N ILE A 225 2.05 22.01 -3.01
CA ILE A 225 2.76 20.81 -2.57
C ILE A 225 3.72 20.39 -3.68
N ALA A 226 4.99 20.12 -3.36
CA ALA A 226 5.92 19.55 -4.32
C ALA A 226 5.73 18.03 -4.44
N LYS A 227 5.99 17.44 -5.63
CA LYS A 227 6.06 15.98 -5.81
C LYS A 227 7.16 15.40 -4.91
N GLY A 228 6.77 14.43 -4.09
CA GLY A 228 7.62 13.87 -3.03
C GLY A 228 7.70 14.71 -1.75
N GLY A 229 6.95 15.81 -1.67
CA GLY A 229 6.77 16.61 -0.45
C GLY A 229 5.81 15.97 0.55
N THR A 230 5.69 16.56 1.73
CA THR A 230 4.81 16.11 2.80
C THR A 230 3.84 17.24 3.14
N ALA A 231 2.55 16.92 3.24
CA ALA A 231 1.49 17.85 3.60
C ALA A 231 0.58 17.24 4.67
N THR A 232 -0.16 18.08 5.38
CA THR A 232 -1.14 17.66 6.39
C THR A 232 -2.43 18.44 6.19
N ILE A 233 -3.56 17.75 6.07
CA ILE A 233 -4.89 18.34 5.97
C ILE A 233 -5.66 18.00 7.26
N PRO A 234 -5.57 18.84 8.31
CA PRO A 234 -6.31 18.62 9.54
C PRO A 234 -7.80 18.91 9.34
N GLY A 235 -8.65 18.36 10.21
CA GLY A 235 -10.08 18.67 10.21
C GLY A 235 -10.90 17.73 11.10
N ALA A 236 -12.07 18.17 11.53
CA ALA A 236 -13.03 17.35 12.29
C ALA A 236 -13.66 16.27 11.39
N PHE A 237 -14.42 15.34 11.97
CA PHE A 237 -15.21 14.39 11.17
C PHE A 237 -16.21 15.15 10.29
N GLY A 238 -16.38 14.71 9.04
CA GLY A 238 -17.30 15.33 8.08
C GLY A 238 -16.82 16.61 7.39
N THR A 239 -15.63 17.15 7.70
CA THR A 239 -15.13 18.41 7.09
C THR A 239 -14.55 18.25 5.69
N GLY A 240 -14.92 17.21 4.95
CA GLY A 240 -14.50 17.05 3.55
C GLY A 240 -13.04 16.60 3.32
N LYS A 241 -12.33 16.09 4.34
CA LYS A 241 -10.92 15.66 4.22
C LYS A 241 -10.66 14.62 3.12
N CYS A 242 -11.66 13.80 2.80
CA CYS A 242 -11.58 12.70 1.82
C CYS A 242 -12.51 12.94 0.62
N VAL A 243 -12.84 14.20 0.31
CA VAL A 243 -13.78 14.54 -0.76
C VAL A 243 -13.00 14.95 -2.01
N ASP A 244 -13.14 14.13 -3.04
CA ASP A 244 -12.63 14.35 -4.39
C ASP A 244 -13.79 14.22 -5.42
N PRO A 245 -13.61 14.62 -6.69
CA PRO A 245 -14.68 14.54 -7.69
C PRO A 245 -15.26 13.13 -7.92
N ASP A 246 -14.50 12.05 -7.69
CA ASP A 246 -14.98 10.67 -7.80
C ASP A 246 -15.61 10.14 -6.50
N THR A 247 -15.61 10.93 -5.41
CA THR A 247 -16.26 10.56 -4.15
C THR A 247 -17.77 10.29 -4.38
N PRO A 248 -18.28 9.12 -3.97
CA PRO A 248 -19.71 8.84 -4.02
C PRO A 248 -20.45 9.56 -2.90
N VAL A 249 -21.60 10.15 -3.23
CA VAL A 249 -22.53 10.75 -2.28
C VAL A 249 -23.89 10.05 -2.36
N LEU A 250 -24.52 9.87 -1.20
CA LEU A 250 -25.86 9.30 -1.09
C LEU A 250 -26.88 10.44 -1.18
N LEU A 251 -27.71 10.42 -2.21
CA LEU A 251 -28.83 11.35 -2.36
C LEU A 251 -29.96 10.95 -1.40
N ALA A 252 -30.80 11.92 -1.02
CA ALA A 252 -31.96 11.69 -0.15
C ALA A 252 -32.97 10.69 -0.74
N ASP A 253 -32.94 10.47 -2.06
CA ASP A 253 -33.74 9.46 -2.77
C ASP A 253 -33.13 8.04 -2.72
N GLY A 254 -32.02 7.85 -2.01
CA GLY A 254 -31.35 6.56 -1.84
C GLY A 254 -30.38 6.19 -2.96
N ARG A 255 -30.20 7.02 -3.99
CA ARG A 255 -29.24 6.76 -5.07
C ARG A 255 -27.84 7.22 -4.69
N LEU A 256 -26.86 6.37 -4.98
CA LEU A 256 -25.44 6.71 -4.86
C LEU A 256 -24.93 7.29 -6.19
N ARG A 257 -24.36 8.49 -6.16
CA ARG A 257 -23.83 9.18 -7.36
C ARG A 257 -22.45 9.77 -7.06
N ARG A 258 -21.56 9.85 -8.06
CA ARG A 258 -20.28 10.56 -7.88
C ARG A 258 -20.47 12.06 -7.95
N ILE A 259 -19.73 12.82 -7.15
CA ILE A 259 -19.82 14.30 -7.12
C ILE A 259 -19.68 14.91 -8.52
N ARG A 260 -18.73 14.43 -9.34
CA ARG A 260 -18.53 14.91 -10.72
C ARG A 260 -19.76 14.75 -11.64
N GLU A 261 -20.64 13.79 -11.34
CA GLU A 261 -21.87 13.54 -12.12
C GLU A 261 -23.02 14.45 -11.68
N LEU A 262 -22.87 15.10 -10.52
CA LEU A 262 -23.86 15.99 -9.95
C LEU A 262 -23.56 17.45 -10.28
N VAL A 263 -22.28 17.83 -10.40
CA VAL A 263 -21.85 19.19 -10.72
C VAL A 263 -22.04 19.49 -12.21
N GLY A 264 -22.86 20.50 -12.53
CA GLY A 264 -23.10 20.96 -13.91
C GLY A 264 -24.04 20.07 -14.72
N ASN A 265 -25.13 19.61 -14.09
CA ASN A 265 -26.17 18.79 -14.73
C ASN A 265 -27.31 19.64 -15.34
N ASP A 266 -28.25 18.99 -16.04
CA ASP A 266 -29.41 19.63 -16.71
C ASP A 266 -30.33 20.41 -15.76
N ASN A 267 -30.28 20.12 -14.46
CA ASN A 267 -31.04 20.81 -13.43
C ASN A 267 -30.31 22.03 -12.83
N SER A 268 -29.18 22.41 -13.40
CA SER A 268 -28.39 23.55 -12.95
C SER A 268 -28.33 24.66 -13.99
N ARG A 269 -28.15 25.90 -13.54
CA ARG A 269 -27.81 27.04 -14.39
C ARG A 269 -26.42 27.53 -14.03
N VAL A 270 -25.66 27.96 -15.03
CA VAL A 270 -24.38 28.65 -14.83
C VAL A 270 -24.68 30.04 -14.27
N VAL A 271 -24.10 30.36 -13.12
CA VAL A 271 -24.19 31.68 -12.48
C VAL A 271 -22.97 32.52 -12.84
N GLU A 272 -21.81 31.88 -12.88
CA GLU A 272 -20.55 32.51 -13.23
C GLU A 272 -19.70 31.51 -14.00
N GLU A 273 -19.09 31.95 -15.11
CA GLU A 273 -18.17 31.15 -15.90
C GLU A 273 -17.02 32.03 -16.36
N ASN A 274 -15.80 31.57 -16.09
CA ASN A 274 -14.58 32.11 -16.64
C ASN A 274 -13.74 30.97 -17.22
N ALA A 275 -12.55 31.28 -17.77
CA ALA A 275 -11.72 30.29 -18.45
C ALA A 275 -11.39 29.04 -17.62
N ASN A 276 -11.40 29.15 -16.28
CA ASN A 276 -10.92 28.10 -15.38
C ASN A 276 -11.99 27.58 -14.42
N GLU A 277 -13.14 28.25 -14.32
CA GLU A 277 -14.14 28.02 -13.27
C GLU A 277 -15.56 28.21 -13.77
N THR A 278 -16.46 27.39 -13.22
CA THR A 278 -17.90 27.49 -13.42
C THR A 278 -18.61 27.28 -12.08
N ILE A 279 -19.44 28.25 -11.71
CA ILE A 279 -20.38 28.15 -10.58
C ILE A 279 -21.75 27.78 -11.13
N TYR A 280 -22.32 26.70 -10.62
CA TYR A 280 -23.64 26.21 -10.96
C TYR A 280 -24.60 26.46 -9.79
N GLN A 281 -25.76 27.02 -10.08
CA GLN A 281 -26.87 27.05 -9.13
C GLN A 281 -27.93 26.04 -9.56
N TYR A 282 -28.26 25.11 -8.68
CA TYR A 282 -29.31 24.14 -8.98
C TYR A 282 -30.68 24.81 -8.88
N LYS A 283 -31.58 24.49 -9.82
CA LYS A 283 -32.98 24.96 -9.79
C LYS A 283 -33.73 24.35 -8.60
N ASP A 284 -33.42 23.09 -8.30
CA ASP A 284 -33.82 22.39 -7.07
C ASP A 284 -32.54 21.93 -6.36
N PRO A 285 -32.27 22.37 -5.12
CA PRO A 285 -31.07 22.00 -4.38
C PRO A 285 -30.87 20.48 -4.32
N LEU A 286 -29.63 20.03 -4.44
CA LEU A 286 -29.31 18.62 -4.25
C LEU A 286 -29.55 18.25 -2.78
N ARG A 287 -30.43 17.29 -2.55
CA ARG A 287 -30.72 16.75 -1.21
C ARG A 287 -29.86 15.53 -0.97
N LEU A 288 -29.05 15.58 0.07
CA LEU A 288 -28.04 14.60 0.42
C LEU A 288 -28.37 13.98 1.77
N VAL A 289 -28.04 12.71 1.95
CA VAL A 289 -28.04 12.10 3.28
C VAL A 289 -26.75 12.50 3.98
N SER A 290 -26.88 13.25 5.07
CA SER A 290 -25.78 13.63 5.97
C SER A 290 -25.88 12.84 7.28
N LEU A 291 -24.74 12.55 7.88
CA LEU A 291 -24.67 11.95 9.22
C LEU A 291 -24.25 13.03 10.22
N SER A 292 -25.22 13.51 10.99
CA SER A 292 -25.00 14.40 12.13
C SER A 292 -25.18 13.56 13.38
N ASN A 293 -24.09 12.93 13.81
CA ASN A 293 -24.03 11.90 14.85
C ASN A 293 -25.02 12.15 16.01
N PRO A 294 -25.98 11.24 16.31
CA PRO A 294 -26.14 9.88 15.77
C PRO A 294 -27.16 9.74 14.63
N GLU A 295 -27.73 10.82 14.11
CA GLU A 295 -28.88 10.76 13.20
C GLU A 295 -28.53 11.05 11.74
N PHE A 296 -29.17 10.30 10.85
CA PHE A 296 -29.21 10.64 9.43
C PHE A 296 -30.17 11.80 9.23
N ASN A 297 -29.69 12.86 8.59
CA ASN A 297 -30.45 14.05 8.29
C ASN A 297 -30.33 14.39 6.81
N GLU A 298 -31.37 15.01 6.26
CA GLU A 298 -31.31 15.57 4.92
C GLU A 298 -30.53 16.89 4.95
N ALA A 299 -29.54 17.04 4.06
CA ALA A 299 -28.76 18.26 3.89
C ALA A 299 -28.93 18.77 2.45
N GLU A 300 -29.04 20.08 2.28
CA GLU A 300 -29.19 20.70 0.97
C GLU A 300 -27.87 21.28 0.46
N ALA A 301 -27.56 21.00 -0.80
CA ALA A 301 -26.45 21.59 -1.55
C ALA A 301 -27.01 22.40 -2.73
N PRO A 302 -27.23 23.73 -2.56
CA PRO A 302 -27.86 24.57 -3.59
C PRO A 302 -26.91 25.01 -4.71
N VAL A 303 -25.60 24.84 -4.52
CA VAL A 303 -24.56 25.32 -5.44
C VAL A 303 -23.59 24.19 -5.76
N GLY A 304 -23.25 24.06 -7.04
CA GLY A 304 -22.14 23.23 -7.53
C GLY A 304 -20.98 24.12 -7.95
N PHE A 305 -19.76 23.71 -7.63
CA PHE A 305 -18.56 24.43 -8.05
C PHE A 305 -17.65 23.49 -8.84
N LYS A 306 -17.22 23.93 -10.03
CA LYS A 306 -16.21 23.24 -10.83
C LYS A 306 -15.12 24.25 -11.17
N GLY A 307 -13.89 23.97 -10.74
CA GLY A 307 -12.75 24.75 -11.17
C GLY A 307 -11.53 23.86 -11.32
N HIS A 308 -10.61 24.28 -12.17
CA HIS A 308 -9.35 23.59 -12.36
C HIS A 308 -8.22 24.62 -12.49
N SER A 309 -7.04 24.25 -12.02
CA SER A 309 -5.82 25.02 -12.29
C SER A 309 -5.30 24.63 -13.68
N ALA A 310 -5.41 25.52 -14.67
CA ALA A 310 -4.99 25.25 -16.05
C ALA A 310 -3.46 25.28 -16.21
N GLU A 311 -2.78 26.14 -15.47
CA GLU A 311 -1.32 26.29 -15.51
C GLU A 311 -0.75 26.73 -14.16
N LEU A 312 0.53 26.44 -13.95
CA LEU A 312 1.35 27.05 -12.90
C LEU A 312 2.34 27.98 -13.58
N VAL A 313 2.28 29.27 -13.24
CA VAL A 313 3.19 30.28 -13.77
C VAL A 313 4.42 30.36 -12.87
N HIS A 314 5.59 30.13 -13.46
CA HIS A 314 6.87 30.24 -12.76
C HIS A 314 7.37 31.68 -12.82
N ILE A 315 7.52 32.35 -11.67
CA ILE A 315 7.94 33.76 -11.62
C ILE A 315 9.37 33.83 -11.09
N SER A 316 10.32 34.12 -11.98
CA SER A 316 11.69 34.46 -11.59
C SER A 316 11.85 35.97 -11.50
N THR A 317 12.10 36.48 -10.30
CA THR A 317 12.40 37.91 -10.13
C THR A 317 13.81 38.25 -10.66
N ARG A 318 14.07 39.52 -10.97
CA ARG A 318 15.41 40.02 -11.31
C ARG A 318 16.48 39.71 -10.24
N SER A 319 16.05 39.52 -8.99
CA SER A 319 16.93 39.18 -7.86
C SER A 319 17.28 37.69 -7.77
N GLY A 320 16.77 36.85 -8.68
CA GLY A 320 16.95 35.40 -8.65
C GLY A 320 16.02 34.67 -7.67
N ARG A 321 15.12 35.37 -6.98
CA ARG A 321 14.06 34.73 -6.19
C ARG A 321 13.05 34.09 -7.12
N MET A 322 12.78 32.82 -6.87
CA MET A 322 11.74 32.02 -7.54
C MET A 322 10.49 32.03 -6.67
N LEU A 323 9.35 32.35 -7.28
CA LEU A 323 8.01 32.25 -6.72
C LEU A 323 7.18 31.32 -7.61
#